data_AF-A0A559MBJ9-F1
#
_entry.id   AF-A0A559MBJ9-F1
#
_cell.length_a   1.000
_cell.length_b   1.000
_cell.length_c   1.000
_cell.angle_alpha   90.00
_cell.angle_beta   90.00
_cell.angle_gamma   90.00
#
_symmetry.space_group_name_H-M   'P 1'
#
loop_
_entity.id
_entity.type
_entity.pdbx_description
1 polymer ?
#
loop_
_entity_poly.entity_id
_entity_poly.type
_entity_poly.pdbx_seq_one_letter_code
_entity_poly.pdbx_strand_id
1 'polypeptide(L)'
;MRLFLLPISTRRTLIYCQRLNVTTTNEQTNLALRWIDKGSVKAASLWAGWEKKESGWQKWLVNRGNAALRRIAYEEWGLKSIPALSTRRKAEELKEKGKKTVEVSFPQSLISEETVTELLKKLGTERQGLHKRSLYWCFVGMPVAAPFGLIPIVPNIPFFYLAFRAYSHWKALS
;
A
#
# COMPACT_ATOMS: atom_id res chain seq x y z
N MET A 1 4.73 6.12 16.79
CA MET A 1 3.62 6.11 15.81
C MET A 1 2.33 5.86 16.57
N ARG A 2 1.19 6.36 16.08
CA ARG A 2 -0.13 6.13 16.69
C ARG A 2 -0.98 5.26 15.79
N LEU A 3 -1.51 4.16 16.32
CA LEU A 3 -2.47 3.31 15.63
C LEU A 3 -3.88 3.62 16.12
N PHE A 4 -4.78 3.85 15.19
CA PHE A 4 -6.20 4.04 15.44
C PHE A 4 -6.95 2.81 14.96
N LEU A 5 -7.79 2.25 15.83
CA LEU A 5 -8.74 1.21 15.49
C LEU A 5 -10.13 1.81 15.44
N LEU A 6 -10.67 1.90 14.23
CA LEU A 6 -11.96 2.51 13.95
C LEU A 6 -12.98 1.43 13.57
N PRO A 7 -13.97 1.12 14.42
CA PRO A 7 -15.01 0.17 14.05
C PRO A 7 -15.89 0.78 12.95
N ILE A 8 -15.89 0.15 11.77
CA ILE A 8 -16.79 0.51 10.65
C ILE A 8 -18.15 -0.18 10.85
N SER A 9 -18.13 -1.39 11.43
CA SER A 9 -19.32 -2.20 11.70
C SER A 9 -19.05 -3.10 12.90
N THR A 10 -20.06 -3.81 13.38
CA THR A 10 -19.96 -4.75 14.51
C THR A 10 -18.96 -5.89 14.27
N ARG A 11 -18.63 -6.18 13.00
CA ARG A 11 -17.68 -7.24 12.60
C ARG A 11 -16.43 -6.72 11.88
N ARG A 12 -16.33 -5.41 11.62
CA ARG A 12 -15.31 -4.84 10.73
C ARG A 12 -14.63 -3.64 11.38
N THR A 13 -13.31 -3.73 11.50
CA THR A 13 -12.47 -2.68 12.08
C THR A 13 -11.46 -2.21 11.06
N LEU A 14 -11.36 -0.90 10.88
CA LEU A 14 -10.32 -0.26 10.09
C LEU A 14 -9.14 0.05 11.00
N ILE A 15 -7.95 -0.29 10.53
CA ILE A 15 -6.70 0.15 11.15
C ILE A 15 -6.15 1.36 10.38
N TYR A 16 -5.78 2.40 11.11
CA TYR A 16 -5.14 3.58 10.54
C TYR A 16 -3.91 3.96 11.36
N CYS A 17 -2.77 4.13 10.70
CA CYS A 17 -1.53 4.55 11.35
C CYS A 17 -1.25 6.02 11.07
N GLN A 18 -1.30 6.85 12.12
CA GLN A 18 -0.78 8.19 12.07
C GLN A 18 0.73 8.16 12.34
N ARG A 19 1.49 8.61 11.34
CA ARG A 19 2.94 8.78 11.45
C ARG A 19 3.23 10.09 12.17
N LEU A 20 3.51 10.00 13.47
CA LEU A 20 3.98 11.14 14.26
C LEU A 20 5.44 11.43 13.94
N ASN A 21 5.71 12.64 13.46
CA ASN A 21 7.02 13.16 13.06
C ASN A 21 7.67 12.35 11.94
N VAL A 22 7.37 12.74 10.70
CA VAL A 22 8.14 12.34 9.51
C VAL A 22 9.38 13.23 9.45
N THR A 23 10.27 13.09 10.44
CA THR A 23 11.61 13.65 10.29
C THR A 23 12.38 12.70 9.40
N THR A 24 12.89 13.21 8.30
CA THR A 24 13.62 12.49 7.25
C THR A 24 14.83 11.75 7.81
N THR A 25 14.70 10.44 8.09
CA THR A 25 15.81 9.64 8.61
C THR A 25 16.65 8.99 7.50
N ASN A 26 17.96 9.27 7.53
CA ASN A 26 19.12 8.66 6.85
C ASN A 26 19.28 8.80 5.32
N GLU A 27 20.32 9.55 4.90
CA GLU A 27 20.61 10.01 3.52
C GLU A 27 20.87 8.90 2.47
N GLN A 28 21.39 7.74 2.85
CA GLN A 28 21.75 6.67 1.88
C GLN A 28 20.59 5.74 1.52
N THR A 29 19.79 5.31 2.50
CA THR A 29 18.49 4.65 2.26
C THR A 29 17.50 5.58 1.55
N ASN A 30 17.69 6.89 1.70
CA ASN A 30 16.91 7.92 1.04
C ASN A 30 17.08 7.96 -0.48
N LEU A 31 18.18 7.52 -1.09
CA LEU A 31 18.32 7.68 -2.55
C LEU A 31 17.38 6.74 -3.31
N ALA A 32 17.44 5.42 -3.11
CA ALA A 32 16.53 4.50 -3.79
C ALA A 32 15.05 4.80 -3.47
N LEU A 33 14.74 5.11 -2.20
CA LEU A 33 13.39 5.52 -1.78
C LEU A 33 12.96 6.85 -2.42
N ARG A 34 13.86 7.85 -2.54
CA ARG A 34 13.58 9.13 -3.22
C ARG A 34 13.35 8.95 -4.71
N TRP A 35 14.02 8.00 -5.36
CA TRP A 35 13.80 7.74 -6.78
C TRP A 35 12.47 7.04 -7.01
N ILE A 36 12.12 6.09 -6.15
CA ILE A 36 10.78 5.47 -6.12
C ILE A 36 9.71 6.53 -5.83
N ASP A 37 9.95 7.40 -4.85
CA ASP A 37 9.01 8.48 -4.49
C ASP A 37 8.87 9.48 -5.64
N LYS A 38 9.97 9.94 -6.26
CA LYS A 38 9.93 10.79 -7.46
C LYS A 38 9.19 10.11 -8.61
N GLY A 39 9.42 8.82 -8.83
CA GLY A 39 8.71 8.03 -9.83
C GLY A 39 7.22 7.96 -9.54
N SER A 40 6.84 7.75 -8.28
CA SER A 40 5.44 7.70 -7.85
C SER A 40 4.74 9.06 -7.99
N VAL A 41 5.43 10.16 -7.66
CA VAL A 41 4.92 11.53 -7.81
C VAL A 41 4.72 11.87 -9.29
N LYS A 42 5.68 11.50 -10.15
CA LYS A 42 5.54 11.66 -11.61
C LYS A 42 4.40 10.81 -12.18
N ALA A 43 4.26 9.56 -11.73
CA ALA A 43 3.16 8.71 -12.15
C ALA A 43 1.80 9.29 -11.71
N ALA A 44 1.73 9.83 -10.48
CA ALA A 44 0.53 10.49 -9.98
C ALA A 44 0.20 11.76 -10.76
N SER A 45 1.19 12.58 -11.13
CA SER A 45 0.96 13.78 -11.94
C SER A 45 0.52 13.44 -13.38
N LEU A 46 1.10 12.39 -13.98
CA LEU A 46 0.65 11.87 -15.28
C LEU A 46 -0.78 11.34 -15.22
N TRP A 47 -1.12 10.56 -14.18
CA TRP A 47 -2.47 10.03 -13.96
C TRP A 47 -3.50 11.17 -13.81
N ALA A 48 -3.18 12.17 -13.00
CA ALA A 48 -4.01 13.38 -12.84
C ALA A 48 -4.15 14.16 -14.15
N GLY A 49 -3.10 14.20 -14.98
CA GLY A 49 -3.15 14.77 -16.32
C GLY A 49 -4.10 14.00 -17.26
N TRP A 50 -4.10 12.67 -17.21
CA TRP A 50 -5.00 11.84 -18.00
C TRP A 50 -6.46 11.92 -17.54
N GLU A 51 -6.69 12.12 -16.24
CA GLU A 51 -8.04 12.31 -15.69
C GLU A 51 -8.72 13.57 -16.23
N LYS A 52 -7.96 14.64 -16.49
CA LYS A 52 -8.48 15.90 -17.03
C LYS A 52 -8.84 15.86 -18.52
N LYS A 53 -8.47 14.80 -19.25
CA LYS A 53 -8.78 14.69 -20.68
C LYS A 53 -10.26 14.39 -20.90
N GLU A 54 -10.83 14.98 -21.95
CA GLU A 54 -12.26 14.82 -22.29
C GLU A 54 -12.57 13.44 -22.89
N SER A 55 -11.66 12.89 -23.73
CA SER A 55 -11.87 11.60 -24.39
C SER A 55 -10.54 10.90 -24.77
N GLY A 56 -10.63 9.65 -25.23
CA GLY A 56 -9.49 8.84 -25.71
C GLY A 56 -9.11 7.67 -24.80
N TRP A 57 -8.14 6.86 -25.26
CA TRP A 57 -7.71 5.64 -24.58
C TRP A 57 -7.16 5.90 -23.16
N GLN A 58 -6.55 7.07 -22.92
CA GLN A 58 -6.05 7.49 -21.60
C GLN A 58 -7.18 7.73 -20.61
N LYS A 59 -8.24 8.42 -21.04
CA LYS A 59 -9.43 8.66 -20.20
C LYS A 59 -10.17 7.34 -19.92
N TRP A 60 -10.29 6.48 -20.93
CA TRP A 60 -10.83 5.12 -20.74
C TRP A 60 -10.00 4.31 -19.73
N LEU A 61 -8.67 4.37 -19.82
CA LEU A 61 -7.76 3.68 -18.91
C LEU A 61 -7.88 4.22 -17.48
N VAL A 62 -7.93 5.54 -17.29
CA VAL A 62 -8.14 6.16 -15.97
C VAL A 62 -9.49 5.76 -15.38
N ASN A 63 -10.57 5.81 -16.17
CA ASN A 63 -11.90 5.42 -15.72
C ASN A 63 -11.94 3.95 -15.27
N ARG A 64 -11.35 3.06 -16.08
CA ARG A 64 -11.27 1.63 -15.75
C ARG A 64 -10.36 1.36 -14.55
N GLY A 65 -9.22 2.06 -14.48
CA GLY A 65 -8.29 2.00 -13.36
C GLY A 65 -8.94 2.46 -12.06
N ASN A 66 -9.61 3.61 -12.06
CA ASN A 66 -10.37 4.13 -10.91
C ASN A 66 -11.49 3.17 -10.50
N ALA A 67 -12.21 2.58 -11.46
CA ALA A 67 -13.21 1.54 -11.16
C ALA A 67 -12.58 0.31 -10.49
N ALA A 68 -11.38 -0.11 -10.90
CA ALA A 68 -10.65 -1.19 -10.25
C ALA A 68 -10.14 -0.79 -8.86
N LEU A 69 -9.62 0.43 -8.69
CA LEU A 69 -9.15 0.95 -7.39
C LEU A 69 -10.28 1.03 -6.36
N ARG A 70 -11.50 1.36 -6.79
CA ARG A 70 -12.70 1.34 -5.93
C ARG A 70 -13.08 -0.05 -5.43
N ARG A 71 -12.62 -1.12 -6.09
CA ARG A 71 -12.84 -2.52 -5.65
C ARG A 71 -11.84 -2.98 -4.60
N ILE A 72 -10.78 -2.22 -4.35
CA ILE A 72 -9.80 -2.56 -3.33
C ILE A 72 -10.46 -2.41 -1.96
N ALA A 73 -10.41 -3.47 -1.15
CA ALA A 73 -11.04 -3.45 0.16
C ALA A 73 -10.34 -2.48 1.10
N TYR A 74 -11.09 -1.92 2.04
CA TYR A 74 -10.62 -0.91 2.98
C TYR A 74 -9.48 -1.43 3.89
N GLU A 75 -9.40 -2.74 4.17
CA GLU A 75 -8.32 -3.30 4.98
C GLU A 75 -6.96 -3.11 4.33
N GLU A 76 -6.86 -3.22 2.99
CA GLU A 76 -5.61 -3.00 2.26
C GLU A 76 -5.18 -1.53 2.36
N TRP A 77 -6.14 -0.60 2.31
CA TRP A 77 -5.88 0.83 2.48
C TRP A 77 -5.43 1.17 3.90
N GLY A 78 -6.06 0.57 4.91
CA GLY A 78 -5.67 0.72 6.30
C GLY A 78 -4.24 0.25 6.56
N LEU A 79 -3.91 -0.96 6.09
CA LEU A 79 -2.56 -1.52 6.22
C LEU A 79 -1.50 -0.69 5.49
N LYS A 80 -1.84 -0.09 4.34
CA LYS A 80 -0.91 0.75 3.57
C LYS A 80 -0.47 2.02 4.29
N SER A 81 -1.25 2.50 5.28
CA SER A 81 -0.85 3.63 6.12
C SER A 81 0.33 3.27 7.05
N ILE A 82 0.41 2.00 7.44
CA ILE A 82 1.43 1.46 8.34
C ILE A 82 2.76 1.40 7.57
N PRO A 83 3.86 1.97 8.10
CA PRO A 83 5.16 1.83 7.47
C PRO A 83 5.63 0.38 7.55
N ALA A 84 6.26 -0.11 6.48
CA ALA A 84 6.99 -1.38 6.52
C ALA A 84 8.13 -1.28 7.55
N LEU A 85 8.07 -2.13 8.57
CA LEU A 85 9.04 -2.16 9.65
C LEU A 85 10.19 -3.08 9.26
N SER A 86 11.19 -2.55 8.54
CA SER A 86 12.45 -3.28 8.40
C SER A 86 13.15 -3.36 9.75
N THR A 87 13.90 -4.43 10.00
CA THR A 87 14.64 -4.64 11.27
C THR A 87 15.55 -3.45 11.60
N ARG A 88 16.16 -2.85 10.58
CA ARG A 88 16.99 -1.65 10.69
C ARG A 88 16.17 -0.41 11.06
N ARG A 89 15.04 -0.18 10.40
CA ARG A 89 14.15 0.96 10.68
C ARG A 89 13.52 0.86 12.07
N LYS A 90 13.17 -0.35 12.51
CA LYS A 90 12.69 -0.62 13.87
C LYS A 90 13.76 -0.26 14.91
N ALA A 91 15.02 -0.61 14.67
CA ALA A 91 16.13 -0.27 15.56
C ALA A 91 16.42 1.24 15.58
N GLU A 92 16.35 1.92 14.43
CA GLU A 92 16.52 3.37 14.33
C GLU A 92 15.35 4.13 15.02
N GLU A 93 14.10 3.73 14.79
CA GLU A 93 12.93 4.34 15.46
C GLU A 93 12.96 4.14 16.98
N LEU A 94 13.42 2.97 17.45
CA LEU A 94 13.60 2.69 18.89
C LEU A 94 14.74 3.51 19.51
N LYS A 95 15.79 3.82 18.74
CA LYS A 95 16.92 4.66 19.18
C LYS A 95 16.56 6.14 19.19
N GLU A 96 15.88 6.63 18.15
CA GLU A 96 15.56 8.06 18.02
C GLU A 96 14.48 8.55 18.99
N LYS A 97 13.47 7.72 19.29
CA LYS A 97 12.28 8.19 20.02
C LYS A 97 12.28 7.86 21.50
N GLY A 98 13.27 7.11 22.03
CA GLY A 98 13.37 6.72 23.45
C GLY A 98 12.17 5.95 24.04
N LYS A 99 11.05 5.87 23.31
CA LYS A 99 9.80 5.20 23.66
C LYS A 99 9.67 3.94 22.83
N LYS A 100 9.64 2.80 23.54
CA LYS A 100 9.46 1.45 22.99
C LYS A 100 8.02 1.15 22.55
N THR A 101 7.05 2.00 22.86
CA THR A 101 5.63 1.66 22.78
C THR A 101 4.93 2.38 21.63
N VAL A 102 4.23 1.59 20.82
CA VAL A 102 3.28 2.08 19.83
C VAL A 102 2.00 2.42 20.56
N GLU A 103 1.57 3.67 20.50
CA GLU A 103 0.31 4.10 21.12
C GLU A 103 -0.86 3.58 20.26
N VAL A 104 -1.79 2.83 20.86
CA VAL A 104 -2.99 2.32 20.20
C VAL A 104 -4.22 3.01 20.80
N SER A 105 -5.00 3.67 19.96
CA SER A 105 -6.23 4.36 20.32
C SER A 105 -7.43 3.60 19.74
N PHE A 106 -8.37 3.23 20.60
CA PHE A 106 -9.57 2.50 20.24
C PHE A 106 -10.74 2.92 21.14
N PRO A 107 -11.99 2.86 20.66
CA PRO A 107 -13.15 3.09 21.51
C PRO A 107 -13.35 1.90 22.46
N GLN A 108 -13.10 2.13 23.75
CA GLN A 108 -13.25 1.09 24.80
C GLN A 108 -14.68 0.55 24.93
N SER A 109 -15.69 1.31 24.47
CA SER A 109 -17.09 0.88 24.47
C SER A 109 -17.39 -0.27 23.50
N LEU A 110 -16.57 -0.45 22.46
CA LEU A 110 -16.81 -1.42 21.39
C LEU A 110 -15.70 -2.49 21.29
N ILE A 111 -14.51 -2.19 21.80
CA ILE A 111 -13.35 -3.07 21.72
C ILE A 111 -12.75 -3.20 23.12
N SER A 112 -12.70 -4.43 23.64
CA SER A 112 -12.04 -4.75 24.91
C SER A 112 -10.52 -4.73 24.73
N GLU A 113 -9.81 -4.16 25.70
CA GLU A 113 -8.35 -4.03 25.70
C GLU A 113 -7.63 -5.38 25.52
N GLU A 114 -8.18 -6.44 26.12
CA GLU A 114 -7.64 -7.81 26.01
C GLU A 114 -7.66 -8.33 24.56
N THR A 115 -8.71 -7.97 23.80
CA THR A 115 -8.90 -8.42 22.42
C THR A 115 -8.14 -7.59 21.38
N VAL A 116 -7.63 -6.41 21.75
CA VAL A 116 -6.96 -5.47 20.83
C VAL A 116 -5.76 -6.13 20.17
N THR A 117 -4.95 -6.86 20.94
CA THR A 117 -3.72 -7.47 20.44
C THR A 117 -4.02 -8.61 19.48
N GLU A 118 -5.04 -9.42 19.78
CA GLU A 118 -5.50 -10.48 18.88
C GLU A 118 -6.10 -9.90 17.60
N LEU A 119 -6.91 -8.84 17.71
CA LEU A 119 -7.50 -8.14 16.57
C LEU A 119 -6.42 -7.56 15.66
N LEU A 120 -5.39 -6.92 16.22
CA LEU A 120 -4.24 -6.41 15.46
C LEU A 120 -3.48 -7.54 14.74
N LYS A 121 -3.24 -8.67 15.44
CA LYS A 121 -2.61 -9.85 14.85
C LYS A 121 -3.44 -10.41 13.70
N LYS A 122 -4.76 -10.51 13.88
CA LYS A 122 -5.69 -10.96 12.84
C LYS A 122 -5.65 -10.05 11.62
N LEU A 123 -5.84 -8.74 11.81
CA LEU A 123 -5.80 -7.76 10.72
C LEU A 123 -4.48 -7.79 9.94
N GLY A 124 -3.35 -8.02 10.62
CA GLY A 124 -2.04 -8.10 9.98
C GLY A 124 -1.78 -9.41 9.22
N THR A 125 -2.42 -10.52 9.61
CA THR A 125 -2.10 -11.86 9.09
C THR A 125 -3.15 -12.42 8.12
N GLU A 126 -4.41 -12.06 8.28
CA GLU A 126 -5.56 -12.64 7.54
C GLU A 126 -5.39 -12.58 6.01
N ARG A 127 -4.70 -11.56 5.49
CA ARG A 127 -4.51 -11.36 4.04
C ARG A 127 -3.11 -11.66 3.52
N GLN A 128 -2.20 -12.10 4.38
CA GLN A 128 -0.82 -12.42 3.98
C GLN A 128 -0.79 -13.54 2.93
N GLY A 129 -1.59 -14.59 3.10
CA GLY A 129 -1.68 -15.70 2.15
C GLY A 129 -2.19 -15.28 0.78
N LEU A 130 -3.20 -14.40 0.74
CA LEU A 130 -3.75 -13.84 -0.51
C LEU A 130 -2.71 -12.98 -1.25
N HIS A 131 -1.94 -12.15 -0.53
CA HIS A 131 -0.89 -11.34 -1.13
C HIS A 131 0.26 -12.18 -1.68
N LYS A 132 0.68 -13.25 -0.98
CA LYS A 132 1.70 -14.19 -1.49
C LYS A 132 1.25 -14.88 -2.78
N ARG A 133 0.03 -15.44 -2.77
CA ARG A 133 -0.54 -16.10 -3.95
C ARG A 133 -0.67 -15.11 -5.12
N SER A 134 -1.22 -13.92 -4.87
CA SER A 134 -1.41 -12.92 -5.92
C SER A 134 -0.08 -12.40 -6.47
N LEU A 135 0.94 -12.24 -5.63
CA LEU A 135 2.29 -11.89 -6.08
C LEU A 135 2.85 -12.94 -7.04
N TYR A 136 2.73 -14.22 -6.67
CA TYR A 136 3.16 -15.33 -7.54
C TYR A 136 2.45 -15.32 -8.89
N TRP A 137 1.11 -15.16 -8.90
CA TRP A 137 0.35 -15.04 -10.14
C TRP A 137 0.74 -13.82 -10.98
N CYS A 138 1.10 -12.70 -10.36
CA CYS A 138 1.60 -11.54 -11.08
C CYS A 138 2.96 -11.85 -11.74
N PHE A 139 3.86 -12.55 -11.06
CA PHE A 139 5.14 -12.98 -11.63
C PHE A 139 4.98 -13.94 -12.80
N VAL A 140 4.05 -14.89 -12.71
CA VAL A 140 3.74 -15.81 -13.82
C VAL A 140 3.05 -15.09 -14.98
N GLY A 141 2.19 -14.11 -14.69
CA GLY A 141 1.48 -13.34 -15.72
C GLY A 141 2.37 -12.34 -16.49
N MET A 142 3.44 -11.83 -15.87
CA MET A 142 4.31 -10.82 -16.50
C MET A 142 4.97 -11.30 -17.81
N PRO A 143 5.57 -12.50 -17.89
CA PRO A 143 6.10 -13.07 -19.14
C PRO A 143 5.04 -13.22 -20.23
N VAL A 144 3.80 -13.54 -19.86
CA VAL A 144 2.67 -13.67 -20.80
C VAL A 144 2.21 -12.31 -21.31
N ALA A 145 2.27 -11.28 -20.46
CA ALA A 145 1.91 -9.93 -20.83
C ALA A 145 3.03 -9.19 -21.60
N ALA A 146 4.29 -9.60 -21.48
CA ALA A 146 5.43 -8.91 -22.09
C ALA A 146 5.34 -8.78 -23.63
N PRO A 147 4.92 -9.81 -24.41
CA PRO A 147 4.78 -9.73 -25.87
C PRO A 147 3.83 -8.64 -26.37
N PHE A 148 2.82 -8.24 -25.58
CA PHE A 148 1.90 -7.16 -25.96
C PHE A 148 2.59 -5.79 -26.08
N GLY A 149 3.82 -5.66 -25.58
CA GLY A 149 4.64 -4.46 -25.75
C GLY A 149 5.26 -4.30 -27.14
N LEU A 150 5.18 -5.33 -28.00
CA LEU A 150 5.65 -5.24 -29.39
C LEU A 150 4.72 -4.38 -30.27
N ILE A 151 3.53 -4.03 -29.78
CA ILE A 151 2.56 -3.20 -30.49
C ILE A 151 2.89 -1.71 -30.24
N PRO A 152 3.31 -0.92 -31.26
CA PRO A 152 3.83 0.43 -31.05
C PRO A 152 2.77 1.50 -30.73
N ILE A 153 1.48 1.14 -30.80
CA ILE A 153 0.36 2.11 -30.74
C ILE A 153 -0.07 2.40 -29.29
N VAL A 154 0.10 1.46 -28.38
CA VAL A 154 -0.38 1.57 -27.00
C VAL A 154 0.71 1.06 -26.06
N PRO A 155 1.01 1.76 -24.95
CA PRO A 155 1.90 1.20 -23.93
C PRO A 155 1.37 -0.15 -23.45
N ASN A 156 2.23 -1.06 -23.02
CA ASN A 156 1.83 -2.40 -22.56
C ASN A 156 1.06 -2.33 -21.22
N ILE A 157 -0.20 -1.87 -21.26
CA ILE A 157 -1.09 -1.68 -20.12
C ILE A 157 -1.22 -2.98 -19.31
N PRO A 158 -1.40 -4.18 -19.92
CA PRO A 158 -1.46 -5.42 -19.16
C PRO A 158 -0.20 -5.68 -18.32
N PHE A 159 0.97 -5.48 -18.91
CA PHE A 159 2.24 -5.64 -18.20
C PHE A 159 2.41 -4.61 -17.07
N PHE A 160 2.15 -3.33 -17.35
CA PHE A 160 2.25 -2.28 -16.32
C PHE A 160 1.27 -2.50 -15.16
N TYR A 161 0.07 -3.00 -15.44
CA TYR A 161 -0.89 -3.37 -14.41
C TYR A 161 -0.37 -4.51 -13.53
N LEU A 162 0.16 -5.58 -14.14
CA LEU A 162 0.73 -6.71 -13.40
C LEU A 162 1.97 -6.31 -12.60
N ALA A 163 2.84 -5.46 -13.15
CA ALA A 163 4.00 -4.92 -12.45
C ALA A 163 3.59 -4.04 -11.25
N PHE A 164 2.61 -3.15 -11.43
CA PHE A 164 2.04 -2.36 -10.34
C PHE A 164 1.43 -3.25 -9.25
N ARG A 165 0.66 -4.27 -9.65
CA ARG A 165 0.01 -5.19 -8.70
C ARG A 165 1.03 -6.05 -7.98
N ALA A 166 2.08 -6.51 -8.66
CA ALA A 166 3.22 -7.20 -8.05
C ALA A 166 3.93 -6.32 -7.03
N TYR A 167 4.27 -5.07 -7.39
CA TYR A 167 4.88 -4.12 -6.45
C TYR A 167 4.00 -3.86 -5.22
N SER A 168 2.69 -3.72 -5.41
CA SER A 168 1.75 -3.52 -4.31
C SER A 168 1.69 -4.74 -3.38
N HIS A 169 1.70 -5.96 -3.92
CA HIS A 169 1.70 -7.18 -3.12
C HIS A 169 3.05 -7.41 -2.43
N TRP A 170 4.15 -7.10 -3.09
CA TRP A 170 5.49 -7.17 -2.50
C TRP A 170 5.63 -6.19 -1.33
N LYS A 171 5.18 -4.93 -1.49
CA LYS A 171 5.19 -3.94 -0.40
C LYS A 171 4.32 -4.38 0.79
N ALA A 172 3.23 -5.10 0.57
CA ALA A 172 2.39 -5.61 1.65
C ALA A 172 3.03 -6.80 2.42
N LEU A 173 4.02 -7.46 1.82
CA LEU A 173 4.76 -8.58 2.42
C LEU A 173 6.08 -8.16 3.07
N SER A 174 6.66 -7.05 2.62
CA SER A 174 7.92 -6.49 3.14
C SER A 174 7.70 -5.54 4.31
#